data_AF-A0A2S7FD22-F1
#
_entry.id   AF-A0A2S7FD22-F1
#
_cell.length_a   1.000
_cell.length_b   1.000
_cell.length_c   1.000
_cell.angle_alpha   90.00
_cell.angle_beta   90.00
_cell.angle_gamma   90.00
#
_symmetry.space_group_name_H-M   'P 1'
#
loop_
_entity.id
_entity.type
_entity.pdbx_description
1 polymer ?
#
loop_
_entity_poly.entity_id
_entity_poly.type
_entity_poly.pdbx_seq_one_letter_code
_entity_poly.pdbx_strand_id
1 'polypeptide(L)'
;MDKLKKLQEKRAVIITEMEKANESRAFDVFESKELDLQELDKEINAEKRMLEIKKNKNIIIENSGDTENEVDEIRNAIENNDELDLRELEVRTMTLGEAIGDNVSAGNIKKTTYADYILKRLPYISPLYGAMRKEVLTSATHSIPVQKNKIGKFVKMNELQKYVSQHADYNTIKVEPNKYGTLITFSEEVLEDLGYNLESDMLSQLTEAYAATMDELIVTGDAGNKVEGLNSFIEDESSHKIEQATAGTITADELVDIYYTLPIQYRNNATWVISDSTARELSKLTYNDGTPVLFTGYNNAPVGQNSTILGKPVIINDYVANLDEEGAGIFFGDLTKSLVVAPRKAFTIKRSDEYGFIDDSIAIKANVRLDIKKTLGEAMAVYKTKSAVAKARKTA
;
A
#
# COMPACT_ATOMS: atom_id res chain seq x y z
N MET A 1 21.56 -30.49 -13.17
CA MET A 1 22.75 -30.25 -12.34
C MET A 1 23.95 -31.10 -12.75
N ASP A 2 23.76 -32.37 -13.16
CA ASP A 2 24.87 -33.28 -13.49
C ASP A 2 25.70 -32.88 -14.74
N LYS A 3 25.08 -32.23 -15.73
CA LYS A 3 25.76 -31.76 -16.96
C LYS A 3 26.65 -30.53 -16.73
N LEU A 4 26.18 -29.54 -15.98
CA LEU A 4 26.95 -28.34 -15.61
C LEU A 4 28.21 -28.68 -14.82
N LYS A 5 28.12 -29.64 -13.88
CA LYS A 5 29.26 -30.09 -13.09
C LYS A 5 30.33 -30.77 -13.96
N LYS A 6 29.90 -31.63 -14.89
CA LYS A 6 30.80 -32.27 -15.88
C LYS A 6 31.49 -31.25 -16.80
N LEU A 7 30.80 -30.18 -17.20
CA LEU A 7 31.41 -29.10 -18.01
C LEU A 7 32.43 -28.29 -17.20
N GLN A 8 32.16 -28.00 -15.93
CA GLN A 8 33.13 -27.30 -15.05
C GLN A 8 34.39 -28.15 -14.77
N GLU A 9 34.23 -29.47 -14.63
CA GLU A 9 35.37 -30.39 -14.49
C GLU A 9 36.23 -30.42 -15.77
N LYS A 10 35.59 -30.47 -16.96
CA LYS A 10 36.32 -30.37 -18.25
C LYS A 10 37.07 -29.04 -18.40
N ARG A 11 36.47 -27.93 -17.96
CA ARG A 11 37.12 -26.61 -17.94
C ARG A 11 38.40 -26.62 -17.11
N ALA A 12 38.35 -27.20 -15.91
CA ALA A 12 39.50 -27.28 -15.03
C ALA A 12 40.65 -28.11 -15.66
N VAL A 13 40.33 -29.21 -16.33
CA VAL A 13 41.33 -30.04 -17.02
C VAL A 13 42.00 -29.27 -18.16
N ILE A 14 41.23 -28.56 -19.00
CA ILE A 14 41.79 -27.78 -20.12
C ILE A 14 42.71 -26.67 -19.61
N ILE A 15 42.38 -26.00 -18.51
CA ILE A 15 43.25 -24.98 -17.90
C ILE A 15 44.58 -25.59 -17.45
N THR A 16 44.56 -26.78 -16.83
CA THR A 16 45.81 -27.46 -16.44
C THR A 16 46.64 -27.92 -17.63
N GLU A 17 46.01 -28.24 -18.78
CA GLU A 17 46.70 -28.55 -20.02
C GLU A 17 47.30 -27.30 -20.68
N MET A 18 46.62 -26.15 -20.60
CA MET A 18 47.12 -24.87 -21.08
C MET A 18 48.32 -24.38 -20.25
N GLU A 19 48.29 -24.57 -18.93
CA GLU A 19 49.43 -24.26 -18.06
C GLU A 19 50.67 -25.09 -18.45
N LYS A 20 50.51 -26.39 -18.69
CA LYS A 20 51.59 -27.27 -19.18
C LYS A 20 52.06 -26.91 -20.59
N ALA A 21 51.14 -26.53 -21.48
CA ALA A 21 51.48 -26.09 -22.84
C ALA A 21 52.28 -24.78 -22.83
N ASN A 22 51.92 -23.85 -21.93
CA ASN A 22 52.62 -22.58 -21.74
C ASN A 22 54.04 -22.79 -21.17
N GLU A 23 54.20 -23.71 -20.21
CA GLU A 23 55.52 -24.08 -19.67
C GLU A 23 56.44 -24.71 -20.74
N SER A 24 55.88 -25.50 -21.67
CA SER A 24 56.62 -26.13 -22.77
C SER A 24 56.85 -25.22 -23.99
N ARG A 25 56.37 -23.96 -23.97
CA ARG A 25 56.42 -22.99 -25.09
C ARG A 25 55.82 -23.51 -26.42
N ALA A 26 54.86 -24.42 -26.33
CA ALA A 26 54.12 -24.95 -27.49
C ALA A 26 52.93 -24.03 -27.82
N PHE A 27 53.20 -22.92 -28.51
CA PHE A 27 52.21 -21.87 -28.82
C PHE A 27 51.00 -22.38 -29.63
N ASP A 28 51.21 -23.25 -30.62
CA ASP A 28 50.12 -23.77 -31.46
C ASP A 28 49.10 -24.62 -30.65
N VAL A 29 49.60 -25.36 -29.65
CA VAL A 29 48.76 -26.18 -28.78
C VAL A 29 47.99 -25.29 -27.80
N PHE A 30 48.62 -24.21 -27.32
CA PHE A 30 47.97 -23.24 -26.44
C PHE A 30 46.80 -22.52 -27.12
N GLU A 31 46.99 -22.03 -28.35
CA GLU A 31 45.95 -21.31 -29.10
C GLU A 31 44.73 -22.21 -29.40
N SER A 32 44.96 -23.48 -29.77
CA SER A 32 43.86 -24.43 -29.97
C SER A 32 43.04 -24.70 -28.69
N LYS A 33 43.71 -24.79 -27.55
CA LYS A 33 43.07 -25.02 -26.24
C LYS A 33 42.34 -23.79 -25.71
N GLU A 34 42.77 -22.59 -26.13
CA GLU A 34 42.09 -21.33 -25.80
C GLU A 34 40.74 -21.23 -26.51
N LEU A 35 40.69 -21.65 -27.77
CA LEU A 35 39.44 -21.74 -28.54
C LEU A 35 38.47 -22.77 -27.91
N ASP A 36 38.97 -23.95 -27.54
CA ASP A 36 38.19 -24.97 -26.84
C ASP A 36 37.61 -24.44 -25.52
N LEU A 37 38.39 -23.64 -24.78
CA LEU A 37 37.94 -23.04 -23.52
C LEU A 37 36.83 -21.99 -23.74
N GLN A 38 36.95 -21.16 -24.79
CA GLN A 38 35.95 -20.15 -25.11
C GLN A 38 34.61 -20.79 -25.54
N GLU A 39 34.63 -21.88 -26.29
CA GLU A 39 33.42 -22.62 -26.64
C GLU A 39 32.77 -23.25 -25.41
N LEU A 40 33.57 -23.82 -24.53
CA LEU A 40 33.09 -24.43 -23.29
C LEU A 40 32.49 -23.39 -22.32
N ASP A 41 33.09 -22.20 -22.22
CA ASP A 41 32.56 -21.10 -21.40
C ASP A 41 31.22 -20.56 -21.94
N LYS A 42 31.03 -20.57 -23.27
CA LYS A 42 29.73 -20.25 -23.89
C LYS A 42 28.68 -21.31 -23.54
N GLU A 43 29.02 -22.60 -23.57
CA GLU A 43 28.09 -23.68 -23.21
C GLU A 43 27.71 -23.64 -21.72
N ILE A 44 28.66 -23.37 -20.83
CA ILE A 44 28.42 -23.22 -19.39
C ILE A 44 27.45 -22.06 -19.09
N ASN A 45 27.64 -20.92 -19.75
CA ASN A 45 26.77 -19.76 -19.56
C ASN A 45 25.35 -19.99 -20.11
N ALA A 46 25.23 -20.72 -21.22
CA ALA A 46 23.94 -21.13 -21.75
C ALA A 46 23.20 -22.09 -20.80
N GLU A 47 23.90 -23.08 -20.22
CA GLU A 47 23.29 -23.99 -19.24
C GLU A 47 22.88 -23.30 -17.95
N LYS A 48 23.67 -22.34 -17.45
CA LYS A 48 23.31 -21.53 -16.26
C LYS A 48 22.02 -20.74 -16.49
N ARG A 49 21.89 -20.07 -17.64
CA ARG A 49 20.65 -19.35 -18.01
C ARG A 49 19.44 -20.29 -18.11
N MET A 50 19.61 -21.47 -18.71
CA MET A 50 18.55 -22.47 -18.78
C MET A 50 18.12 -22.98 -17.40
N LEU A 51 19.05 -23.10 -16.45
CA LEU A 51 18.76 -23.51 -15.09
C LEU A 51 18.05 -22.41 -14.29
N GLU A 52 18.43 -21.14 -14.47
CA GLU A 52 17.72 -19.98 -13.93
C GLU A 52 16.30 -19.88 -14.47
N ILE A 53 16.10 -20.09 -15.78
CA ILE A 53 14.76 -20.12 -16.39
C ILE A 53 13.93 -21.27 -15.81
N LYS A 54 14.50 -22.47 -15.64
CA LYS A 54 13.79 -23.59 -15.00
C LYS A 54 13.45 -23.29 -13.54
N LYS A 55 14.33 -22.63 -12.79
CA LYS A 55 14.08 -22.23 -11.41
C LYS A 55 12.97 -21.19 -11.32
N ASN A 56 13.01 -20.17 -12.17
CA ASN A 56 11.95 -19.16 -12.26
C ASN A 56 10.62 -19.77 -12.71
N LYS A 57 10.64 -20.74 -13.64
CA LYS A 57 9.44 -21.45 -14.07
C LYS A 57 8.84 -22.33 -12.96
N ASN A 58 9.67 -22.97 -12.14
CA ASN A 58 9.19 -23.72 -10.97
C ASN A 58 8.58 -22.80 -9.90
N ILE A 59 9.17 -21.61 -9.66
CA ILE A 59 8.60 -20.60 -8.75
C ILE A 59 7.22 -20.14 -9.23
N ILE A 60 7.03 -19.99 -10.55
CA ILE A 60 5.74 -19.60 -11.14
C ILE A 60 4.70 -20.74 -11.01
N ILE A 61 5.12 -22.01 -11.15
CA ILE A 61 4.25 -23.19 -11.02
C ILE A 61 3.85 -23.43 -9.55
N GLU A 62 4.76 -23.23 -8.59
CA GLU A 62 4.42 -23.29 -7.15
C GLU A 62 3.39 -22.21 -6.78
N ASN A 63 3.57 -20.97 -7.24
CA ASN A 63 2.62 -19.88 -6.97
C ASN A 63 1.24 -20.04 -7.66
N SER A 64 1.10 -20.92 -8.65
CA SER A 64 -0.19 -21.18 -9.35
C SER A 64 -0.89 -22.45 -8.86
N GLY A 65 -0.18 -23.36 -8.18
CA GLY A 65 -0.79 -24.49 -7.46
C GLY A 65 -1.41 -24.09 -6.13
N ASP A 66 -0.93 -23.01 -5.51
CA ASP A 66 -1.50 -22.48 -4.27
C ASP A 66 -2.92 -21.90 -4.47
N THR A 67 -3.21 -21.33 -5.66
CA THR A 67 -4.55 -20.77 -5.94
C THR A 67 -5.65 -21.81 -6.18
N GLU A 68 -5.33 -23.02 -6.62
CA GLU A 68 -6.34 -24.09 -6.77
C GLU A 68 -6.62 -24.79 -5.43
N ASN A 69 -5.59 -25.02 -4.60
CA ASN A 69 -5.76 -25.61 -3.28
C ASN A 69 -6.43 -24.65 -2.28
N GLU A 70 -6.17 -23.34 -2.37
CA GLU A 70 -6.85 -22.34 -1.54
C GLU A 70 -8.37 -22.34 -1.80
N VAL A 71 -8.83 -22.50 -3.04
CA VAL A 71 -10.25 -22.45 -3.41
C VAL A 71 -11.04 -23.69 -2.95
N ASP A 72 -10.41 -24.87 -2.95
CA ASP A 72 -11.00 -26.10 -2.41
C ASP A 72 -10.98 -26.16 -0.87
N GLU A 73 -10.02 -25.49 -0.23
CA GLU A 73 -9.99 -25.30 1.24
C GLU A 73 -11.01 -24.25 1.72
N ILE A 74 -11.27 -23.23 0.90
CA ILE A 74 -12.34 -22.24 1.07
C ILE A 74 -13.70 -22.93 1.11
N ARG A 75 -13.99 -23.83 0.17
CA ARG A 75 -15.28 -24.53 0.06
C ARG A 75 -15.62 -25.39 1.30
N ASN A 76 -14.61 -26.06 1.88
CA ASN A 76 -14.77 -26.91 3.08
C ASN A 76 -14.80 -26.12 4.40
N ALA A 77 -14.42 -24.83 4.41
CA ALA A 77 -14.40 -23.99 5.61
C ALA A 77 -15.77 -23.38 5.95
N ILE A 78 -16.66 -23.32 4.98
CA ILE A 78 -17.98 -22.69 5.05
C ILE A 78 -19.00 -23.56 5.79
N GLU A 79 -18.95 -24.89 5.62
CA GLU A 79 -19.95 -25.82 6.18
C GLU A 79 -19.98 -25.87 7.73
N ASN A 80 -18.97 -25.33 8.43
CA ASN A 80 -18.77 -25.59 9.86
C ASN A 80 -18.94 -24.37 10.79
N ASN A 81 -19.48 -23.25 10.30
CA ASN A 81 -20.07 -22.14 11.07
C ASN A 81 -19.49 -21.86 12.49
N ASP A 82 -18.20 -21.53 12.61
CA ASP A 82 -17.56 -21.28 13.93
C ASP A 82 -16.81 -19.93 14.02
N GLU A 83 -16.68 -19.38 15.23
CA GLU A 83 -16.05 -18.06 15.55
C GLU A 83 -14.52 -18.12 15.74
N LEU A 84 -13.79 -16.98 15.71
CA LEU A 84 -12.47 -16.83 16.37
C LEU A 84 -12.02 -15.37 16.57
N ASP A 85 -11.31 -15.12 17.68
CA ASP A 85 -10.71 -13.86 18.13
C ASP A 85 -9.18 -14.02 18.17
N LEU A 86 -8.43 -13.18 17.45
CA LEU A 86 -6.97 -13.32 17.26
C LEU A 86 -6.20 -12.35 18.18
N ARG A 87 -5.62 -12.85 19.26
CA ARG A 87 -4.74 -12.09 20.18
C ARG A 87 -3.29 -12.57 20.25
N GLU A 88 -2.95 -13.70 19.64
CA GLU A 88 -1.56 -14.18 19.59
C GLU A 88 -1.19 -14.57 18.16
N LEU A 89 -0.82 -13.58 17.36
CA LEU A 89 0.20 -13.78 16.34
C LEU A 89 1.20 -12.64 16.51
N GLU A 90 2.15 -12.85 17.42
CA GLU A 90 3.35 -12.02 17.48
C GLU A 90 3.99 -12.00 16.09
N VAL A 91 4.38 -10.80 15.68
CA VAL A 91 5.26 -10.53 14.54
C VAL A 91 6.58 -11.27 14.81
N ARG A 92 6.70 -12.52 14.33
CA ARG A 92 7.96 -13.23 14.31
C ARG A 92 8.56 -13.11 12.92
N THR A 93 9.50 -12.19 12.84
CA THR A 93 10.44 -12.01 11.75
C THR A 93 10.97 -13.35 11.24
N MET A 94 10.97 -13.51 9.92
CA MET A 94 11.65 -14.59 9.21
C MET A 94 13.08 -14.72 9.73
N THR A 95 13.36 -15.78 10.49
CA THR A 95 14.72 -16.24 10.77
C THR A 95 14.82 -17.66 10.25
N LEU A 96 15.80 -17.86 9.37
CA LEU A 96 16.14 -19.13 8.74
C LEU A 96 16.68 -20.07 9.84
N GLY A 97 15.88 -21.02 10.28
CA GLY A 97 16.27 -22.02 11.26
C GLY A 97 15.16 -23.06 11.43
N GLU A 98 15.51 -24.32 11.18
CA GLU A 98 14.64 -25.49 11.31
C GLU A 98 13.83 -25.50 12.61
N ALA A 99 12.53 -25.76 12.50
CA ALA A 99 11.73 -26.23 13.60
C ALA A 99 10.74 -27.30 13.10
N ILE A 100 11.10 -28.55 13.37
CA ILE A 100 10.19 -29.69 13.47
C ILE A 100 9.32 -29.43 14.72
N GLY A 101 7.99 -29.43 14.58
CA GLY A 101 7.12 -29.17 15.72
C GLY A 101 5.64 -29.13 15.36
N ASP A 102 5.05 -30.31 15.46
CA ASP A 102 3.64 -30.70 15.41
C ASP A 102 2.66 -29.76 16.15
N ASN A 103 1.42 -29.67 15.63
CA ASN A 103 0.21 -29.02 16.18
C ASN A 103 0.05 -27.49 16.02
N VAL A 104 0.02 -26.98 14.79
CA VAL A 104 -0.76 -25.77 14.49
C VAL A 104 -2.14 -26.20 14.03
N SER A 105 -3.13 -26.05 14.91
CA SER A 105 -4.53 -26.38 14.65
C SER A 105 -4.98 -25.77 13.31
N ALA A 106 -5.33 -26.62 12.35
CA ALA A 106 -5.76 -26.23 10.99
C ALA A 106 -6.96 -25.26 10.99
N GLY A 107 -7.72 -25.18 12.10
CA GLY A 107 -8.80 -24.21 12.28
C GLY A 107 -8.33 -22.76 12.44
N ASN A 108 -7.11 -22.51 12.91
CA ASN A 108 -6.56 -21.15 13.02
C ASN A 108 -6.00 -20.64 11.68
N ILE A 109 -5.52 -21.55 10.81
CA ILE A 109 -4.94 -21.21 9.51
C ILE A 109 -6.05 -20.77 8.53
N LYS A 110 -7.23 -21.39 8.58
CA LYS A 110 -8.34 -21.13 7.65
C LYS A 110 -9.02 -19.76 7.81
N LYS A 111 -9.12 -19.23 9.05
CA LYS A 111 -9.76 -17.93 9.33
C LYS A 111 -8.81 -16.74 9.18
N THR A 112 -7.50 -16.97 9.31
CA THR A 112 -6.50 -15.94 8.99
C THR A 112 -6.44 -15.69 7.48
N THR A 113 -6.64 -16.71 6.63
CA THR A 113 -6.48 -16.58 5.17
C THR A 113 -7.42 -15.57 4.52
N TYR A 114 -8.74 -15.58 4.82
CA TYR A 114 -9.67 -14.64 4.18
C TYR A 114 -9.43 -13.19 4.60
N ALA A 115 -9.20 -12.96 5.91
CA ALA A 115 -8.90 -11.63 6.41
C ALA A 115 -7.55 -11.12 5.87
N ASP A 116 -6.55 -11.99 5.78
CA ASP A 116 -5.25 -11.68 5.19
C ASP A 116 -5.35 -11.43 3.68
N TYR A 117 -6.23 -12.13 2.97
CA TYR A 117 -6.49 -11.91 1.54
C TYR A 117 -7.07 -10.50 1.31
N ILE A 118 -8.11 -10.12 2.07
CA ILE A 118 -8.70 -8.79 2.01
C ILE A 118 -7.67 -7.72 2.36
N LEU A 119 -6.90 -7.91 3.43
CA LEU A 119 -5.88 -6.94 3.87
C LEU A 119 -4.71 -6.81 2.89
N LYS A 120 -4.34 -7.90 2.20
CA LYS A 120 -3.33 -7.86 1.12
C LYS A 120 -3.87 -7.17 -0.13
N ARG A 121 -5.15 -7.34 -0.47
CA ARG A 121 -5.78 -6.75 -1.66
C ARG A 121 -6.18 -5.27 -1.46
N LEU A 122 -6.49 -4.87 -0.22
CA LEU A 122 -6.96 -3.53 0.11
C LEU A 122 -6.04 -2.39 -0.38
N PRO A 123 -4.70 -2.43 -0.24
CA PRO A 123 -3.81 -1.37 -0.74
C PRO A 123 -3.76 -1.25 -2.27
N TYR A 124 -4.16 -2.30 -3.00
CA TYR A 124 -4.23 -2.27 -4.46
C TYR A 124 -5.52 -1.61 -4.95
N ILE A 125 -6.61 -1.74 -4.19
CA ILE A 125 -7.90 -1.11 -4.49
C ILE A 125 -7.93 0.33 -3.98
N SER A 126 -7.53 0.54 -2.72
CA SER A 126 -7.36 1.86 -2.11
C SER A 126 -5.85 2.18 -1.98
N PRO A 127 -5.27 2.89 -2.95
CA PRO A 127 -3.89 3.37 -2.86
C PRO A 127 -3.69 4.35 -1.69
N LEU A 128 -4.75 5.06 -1.28
CA LEU A 128 -4.73 6.00 -0.16
C LEU A 128 -4.46 5.28 1.17
N TYR A 129 -5.18 4.19 1.44
CA TYR A 129 -4.91 3.34 2.60
C TYR A 129 -3.50 2.73 2.55
N GLY A 130 -3.01 2.39 1.36
CA GLY A 130 -1.65 1.91 1.13
C GLY A 130 -0.56 2.88 1.59
N ALA A 131 -0.76 4.18 1.35
CA ALA A 131 0.22 5.24 1.63
C ALA A 131 0.23 5.73 3.09
N MET A 132 -0.72 5.30 3.93
CA MET A 132 -0.86 5.75 5.31
C MET A 132 -0.15 4.86 6.33
N ARG A 133 0.18 5.46 7.48
CA ARG A 133 0.72 4.75 8.64
C ARG A 133 -0.40 3.95 9.32
N LYS A 134 -0.14 2.66 9.54
CA LYS A 134 -1.07 1.71 10.16
C LYS A 134 -0.55 1.32 11.53
N GLU A 135 -1.38 1.48 12.56
CA GLU A 135 -1.06 1.01 13.92
C GLU A 135 -2.17 0.09 14.43
N VAL A 136 -1.86 -1.19 14.59
CA VAL A 136 -2.84 -2.16 15.08
C VAL A 136 -3.03 -1.99 16.59
N LEU A 137 -4.26 -1.70 17.04
CA LEU A 137 -4.53 -1.57 18.47
C LEU A 137 -4.76 -2.92 19.14
N THR A 138 -4.06 -3.14 20.25
CA THR A 138 -4.23 -4.32 21.12
C THR A 138 -5.26 -4.09 22.24
N SER A 139 -5.44 -2.84 22.71
CA SER A 139 -6.34 -2.45 23.79
C SER A 139 -7.56 -1.65 23.31
N ALA A 140 -8.56 -1.46 24.19
CA ALA A 140 -9.77 -0.70 23.87
C ALA A 140 -9.53 0.82 23.78
N THR A 141 -8.54 1.32 24.52
CA THR A 141 -8.06 2.70 24.45
C THR A 141 -6.55 2.59 24.28
N HIS A 142 -6.06 3.07 23.14
CA HIS A 142 -4.62 3.19 22.89
C HIS A 142 -4.32 4.67 22.73
N SER A 143 -3.28 5.12 23.42
CA SER A 143 -2.81 6.49 23.33
C SER A 143 -1.52 6.49 22.54
N ILE A 144 -1.52 7.18 21.40
CA ILE A 144 -0.32 7.35 20.58
C ILE A 144 0.39 8.61 21.08
N PRO A 145 1.61 8.50 21.66
CA PRO A 145 2.38 9.68 21.99
C PRO A 145 2.94 10.29 20.71
N VAL A 146 2.44 11.47 20.35
CA VAL A 146 3.01 12.30 19.29
C VAL A 146 3.82 13.42 19.92
N GLN A 147 4.97 13.76 19.32
CA GLN A 147 5.79 14.86 19.82
C GLN A 147 5.04 16.18 19.61
N LYS A 148 4.85 16.95 20.69
CA LYS A 148 4.21 18.27 20.63
C LYS A 148 5.18 19.34 20.12
N ASN A 149 6.45 19.22 20.49
CA ASN A 149 7.51 20.15 20.12
C ASN A 149 8.65 19.38 19.46
N LYS A 150 9.12 19.87 18.30
CA LYS A 150 10.38 19.39 17.71
C LYS A 150 11.52 19.70 18.68
N ILE A 151 12.41 18.73 18.88
CA ILE A 151 13.66 18.96 19.61
C ILE A 151 14.40 20.11 18.90
N GLY A 152 14.89 21.08 19.67
CA GLY A 152 15.56 22.25 19.15
C GLY A 152 16.82 21.89 18.36
N LYS A 153 17.28 22.81 17.50
CA LYS A 153 18.52 22.61 16.73
C LYS A 153 19.72 22.43 17.68
N PHE A 154 20.69 21.63 17.26
CA PHE A 154 21.98 21.53 17.94
C PHE A 154 22.66 22.90 17.93
N VAL A 155 23.05 23.39 19.10
CA VAL A 155 23.78 24.64 19.26
C VAL A 155 25.27 24.32 19.39
N LYS A 156 26.13 25.11 18.74
CA LYS A 156 27.57 24.99 18.92
C LYS A 156 27.93 25.28 20.38
N MET A 157 28.65 24.35 21.01
CA MET A 157 29.15 24.51 22.38
C MET A 157 30.67 24.65 22.37
N ASN A 158 31.20 25.50 23.25
CA ASN A 158 32.63 25.59 23.49
C ASN A 158 33.10 24.45 24.40
N GLU A 159 34.40 24.17 24.43
CA GLU A 159 34.98 23.17 25.35
C GLU A 159 34.62 23.49 26.81
N LEU A 160 34.27 22.44 27.58
CA LEU A 160 33.84 22.50 28.99
C LEU A 160 32.52 23.26 29.27
N GLN A 161 31.77 23.66 28.24
CA GLN A 161 30.47 24.32 28.44
C GLN A 161 29.39 23.32 28.87
N LYS A 162 28.59 23.70 29.87
CA LYS A 162 27.47 22.87 30.34
C LYS A 162 26.34 22.84 29.31
N TYR A 163 25.83 21.64 29.03
CA TYR A 163 24.69 21.43 28.14
C TYR A 163 23.46 22.17 28.66
N VAL A 164 22.77 22.90 27.77
CA VAL A 164 21.43 23.43 28.06
C VAL A 164 20.44 22.29 27.89
N SER A 165 19.71 21.95 28.96
CA SER A 165 18.68 20.92 28.92
C SER A 165 17.50 21.38 28.08
N GLN A 166 17.22 20.66 26.99
CA GLN A 166 15.98 20.79 26.23
C GLN A 166 15.00 19.73 26.72
N HIS A 167 13.75 20.12 26.98
CA HIS A 167 12.68 19.20 27.35
C HIS A 167 11.88 18.84 26.09
N ALA A 168 11.67 17.54 25.86
CA ALA A 168 10.80 17.05 24.81
C ALA A 168 9.40 16.82 25.38
N ASP A 169 8.42 17.61 24.93
CA ASP A 169 7.02 17.44 25.30
C ASP A 169 6.31 16.48 24.32
N TYR A 170 5.60 15.49 24.86
CA TYR A 170 4.78 14.56 24.09
C TYR A 170 3.31 14.81 24.39
N ASN A 171 2.50 14.97 23.36
CA ASN A 171 1.05 14.97 23.46
C ASN A 171 0.52 13.55 23.20
N THR A 172 -0.47 13.10 23.95
CA THR A 172 -1.09 11.79 23.74
C THR A 172 -2.38 11.95 22.95
N ILE A 173 -2.42 11.42 21.73
CA ILE A 173 -3.66 11.31 20.97
C ILE A 173 -4.39 10.05 21.42
N LYS A 174 -5.61 10.20 21.90
CA LYS A 174 -6.47 9.07 22.28
C LYS A 174 -7.21 8.56 21.05
N VAL A 175 -7.09 7.26 20.82
CA VAL A 175 -7.75 6.55 19.74
C VAL A 175 -8.88 5.71 20.33
N GLU A 176 -10.09 5.89 19.81
CA GLU A 176 -11.33 5.22 20.22
C GLU A 176 -11.94 4.48 19.02
N PRO A 177 -11.62 3.19 18.80
CA PRO A 177 -12.07 2.43 17.63
C PRO A 177 -13.59 2.26 17.56
N ASN A 178 -14.17 2.78 16.48
CA ASN A 178 -15.58 2.64 16.15
C ASN A 178 -15.81 1.39 15.31
N LYS A 179 -17.02 0.81 15.39
CA LYS A 179 -17.39 -0.40 14.65
C LYS A 179 -18.04 -0.02 13.33
N TYR A 180 -17.45 -0.47 12.24
CA TYR A 180 -18.03 -0.41 10.89
C TYR A 180 -18.35 -1.84 10.44
N GLY A 181 -19.44 -2.02 9.72
CA GLY A 181 -19.79 -3.33 9.21
C GLY A 181 -21.03 -3.30 8.34
N THR A 182 -21.16 -4.34 7.53
CA THR A 182 -22.30 -4.56 6.65
C THR A 182 -22.88 -5.96 6.89
N LEU A 183 -24.17 -6.09 6.65
CA LEU A 183 -24.89 -7.35 6.66
C LEU A 183 -25.48 -7.56 5.26
N ILE A 184 -25.10 -8.64 4.61
CA ILE A 184 -25.56 -9.01 3.28
C ILE A 184 -26.35 -10.31 3.42
N THR A 185 -27.55 -10.37 2.84
CA THR A 185 -28.40 -11.56 2.83
C THR A 185 -28.63 -12.01 1.39
N PHE A 186 -28.59 -13.32 1.15
CA PHE A 186 -28.85 -13.92 -0.17
C PHE A 186 -29.65 -15.22 -0.03
N SER A 187 -30.31 -15.64 -1.11
CA SER A 187 -31.12 -16.85 -1.13
C SER A 187 -30.25 -18.10 -1.26
N GLU A 188 -30.61 -19.15 -0.53
CA GLU A 188 -29.95 -20.45 -0.57
C GLU A 188 -30.10 -21.14 -1.93
N GLU A 189 -31.27 -21.01 -2.58
CA GLU A 189 -31.53 -21.54 -3.93
C GLU A 189 -30.51 -21.02 -4.95
N VAL A 190 -30.12 -19.74 -4.84
CA VAL A 190 -29.12 -19.14 -5.72
C VAL A 190 -27.73 -19.76 -5.51
N LEU A 191 -27.41 -20.18 -4.29
CA LEU A 191 -26.13 -20.83 -4.01
C LEU A 191 -26.10 -22.28 -4.50
N GLU A 192 -27.24 -22.97 -4.49
CA GLU A 192 -27.36 -24.35 -4.96
C GLU A 192 -27.48 -24.47 -6.49
N ASP A 193 -28.22 -23.58 -7.15
CA ASP A 193 -28.43 -23.62 -8.61
C ASP A 193 -27.24 -23.07 -9.42
N LEU A 194 -26.32 -22.33 -8.78
CA LEU A 194 -25.17 -21.75 -9.46
C LEU A 194 -23.95 -22.69 -9.45
N GLY A 195 -23.52 -23.12 -10.64
CA GLY A 195 -22.17 -23.66 -10.86
C GLY A 195 -21.05 -22.61 -10.79
N TYR A 196 -21.38 -21.37 -10.39
CA TYR A 196 -20.47 -20.22 -10.30
C TYR A 196 -20.02 -20.01 -8.84
N ASN A 197 -18.75 -19.65 -8.63
CA ASN A 197 -18.23 -19.38 -7.30
C ASN A 197 -18.72 -18.00 -6.79
N LEU A 198 -19.95 -17.96 -6.27
CA LEU A 198 -20.57 -16.77 -5.70
C LEU A 198 -19.76 -16.20 -4.54
N GLU A 199 -19.14 -17.05 -3.72
CA GLU A 199 -18.39 -16.64 -2.54
C GLU A 199 -17.15 -15.81 -2.89
N SER A 200 -16.39 -16.22 -3.91
CA SER A 200 -15.23 -15.46 -4.38
C SER A 200 -15.62 -14.08 -4.91
N ASP A 201 -16.73 -14.01 -5.65
CA ASP A 201 -17.28 -12.75 -6.16
C ASP A 201 -17.74 -11.84 -5.02
N MET A 202 -18.45 -12.39 -4.04
CA MET A 202 -18.87 -11.68 -2.84
C MET A 202 -17.68 -11.15 -2.04
N LEU A 203 -16.61 -11.94 -1.90
CA LEU A 203 -15.39 -11.52 -1.22
C LEU A 203 -14.74 -10.33 -1.95
N SER A 204 -14.74 -10.33 -3.28
CA SER A 204 -14.26 -9.21 -4.10
C SER A 204 -15.11 -7.96 -3.87
N GLN A 205 -16.43 -8.07 -4.02
CA GLN A 205 -17.35 -6.95 -3.82
C GLN A 205 -17.27 -6.36 -2.40
N LEU A 206 -17.11 -7.22 -1.40
CA LEU A 206 -16.97 -6.82 -0.02
C LEU A 206 -15.63 -6.14 0.27
N THR A 207 -14.56 -6.58 -0.39
CA THR A 207 -13.25 -5.90 -0.35
C THR A 207 -13.35 -4.51 -0.99
N GLU A 208 -14.04 -4.38 -2.13
CA GLU A 208 -14.27 -3.11 -2.81
C GLU A 208 -15.11 -2.14 -1.98
N ALA A 209 -16.22 -2.63 -1.40
CA ALA A 209 -17.05 -1.84 -0.49
C ALA A 209 -16.27 -1.40 0.75
N TYR A 210 -15.42 -2.27 1.31
CA TYR A 210 -14.56 -1.90 2.43
C TYR A 210 -13.50 -0.86 2.04
N ALA A 211 -12.91 -0.96 0.85
CA ALA A 211 -11.96 0.02 0.33
C ALA A 211 -12.62 1.39 0.15
N ALA A 212 -13.81 1.44 -0.47
CA ALA A 212 -14.57 2.67 -0.66
C ALA A 212 -14.92 3.34 0.67
N THR A 213 -15.40 2.56 1.65
CA THR A 213 -15.69 3.06 3.01
C THR A 213 -14.43 3.62 3.68
N MET A 214 -13.29 2.96 3.51
CA MET A 214 -12.02 3.42 4.07
C MET A 214 -11.57 4.73 3.44
N ASP A 215 -11.67 4.83 2.11
CA ASP A 215 -11.31 6.04 1.36
C ASP A 215 -12.18 7.23 1.77
N GLU A 216 -13.49 7.03 1.92
CA GLU A 216 -14.41 8.05 2.41
C GLU A 216 -14.05 8.52 3.83
N LEU A 217 -13.81 7.58 4.74
CA LEU A 217 -13.45 7.89 6.13
C LEU A 217 -12.10 8.60 6.23
N ILE A 218 -11.14 8.24 5.37
CA ILE A 218 -9.84 8.89 5.33
C ILE A 218 -9.97 10.33 4.82
N VAL A 219 -10.80 10.59 3.81
CA VAL A 219 -10.93 11.94 3.23
C VAL A 219 -11.85 12.82 4.07
N THR A 220 -13.11 12.42 4.21
CA THR A 220 -14.16 13.22 4.86
C THR A 220 -14.04 13.18 6.38
N GLY A 221 -13.64 12.03 6.93
CA GLY A 221 -13.80 11.75 8.36
C GLY A 221 -15.26 11.62 8.77
N ASP A 222 -15.48 11.41 10.06
CA ASP A 222 -16.82 11.34 10.65
C ASP A 222 -16.83 12.09 11.99
N ALA A 223 -17.39 13.30 11.98
CA ALA A 223 -17.48 14.14 13.17
C ALA A 223 -18.36 13.53 14.27
N GLY A 224 -19.38 12.73 13.90
CA GLY A 224 -20.28 12.08 14.86
C GLY A 224 -19.58 10.98 15.65
N ASN A 225 -18.72 10.22 14.97
CA ASN A 225 -17.93 9.15 15.58
C ASN A 225 -16.50 9.60 15.96
N LYS A 226 -16.21 10.90 15.90
CA LYS A 226 -14.90 11.51 16.21
C LYS A 226 -13.75 10.99 15.34
N VAL A 227 -14.00 10.50 14.14
CA VAL A 227 -12.96 10.07 13.19
C VAL A 227 -12.47 11.31 12.43
N GLU A 228 -11.18 11.58 12.49
CA GLU A 228 -10.58 12.76 11.85
C GLU A 228 -9.92 12.37 10.52
N GLY A 229 -10.51 12.79 9.40
CA GLY A 229 -9.99 12.59 8.05
C GLY A 229 -9.11 13.76 7.56
N LEU A 230 -8.76 13.75 6.27
CA LEU A 230 -7.98 14.81 5.61
C LEU A 230 -8.68 16.17 5.68
N ASN A 231 -10.01 16.22 5.61
CA ASN A 231 -10.77 17.46 5.76
C ASN A 231 -10.57 18.14 7.12
N SER A 232 -10.13 17.41 8.15
CA SER A 232 -9.81 18.01 9.46
C SER A 232 -8.61 18.97 9.39
N PHE A 233 -7.74 18.86 8.38
CA PHE A 233 -6.64 19.79 8.16
C PHE A 233 -7.11 21.15 7.59
N ILE A 234 -8.32 21.25 7.03
CA ILE A 234 -8.85 22.54 6.54
C ILE A 234 -8.97 23.56 7.68
N GLU A 235 -9.35 23.09 8.87
CA GLU A 235 -9.55 23.94 10.05
C GLU A 235 -8.31 23.96 10.97
N ASP A 236 -7.30 23.12 10.73
CA ASP A 236 -6.11 23.02 11.58
C ASP A 236 -5.16 24.22 11.37
N GLU A 237 -4.86 24.97 12.42
CA GLU A 237 -3.93 26.12 12.39
C GLU A 237 -2.47 25.71 12.11
N SER A 238 -2.10 24.46 12.42
CA SER A 238 -0.75 23.96 12.22
C SER A 238 -0.48 23.46 10.80
N SER A 239 -1.53 23.35 9.98
CA SER A 239 -1.42 22.97 8.57
C SER A 239 -1.12 24.17 7.68
N HIS A 240 -0.42 23.91 6.58
CA HIS A 240 -0.14 24.93 5.58
C HIS A 240 -1.33 25.06 4.62
N LYS A 241 -1.88 26.26 4.45
CA LYS A 241 -3.06 26.48 3.61
C LYS A 241 -2.74 27.46 2.49
N ILE A 242 -3.13 27.09 1.28
CA ILE A 242 -3.12 27.97 0.12
C ILE A 242 -4.55 28.07 -0.37
N GLU A 243 -5.03 29.29 -0.55
CA GLU A 243 -6.35 29.53 -1.09
C GLU A 243 -6.27 29.62 -2.62
N GLN A 244 -7.25 29.01 -3.28
CA GLN A 244 -7.40 29.10 -4.71
C GLN A 244 -7.54 30.55 -5.18
N ALA A 245 -6.76 30.95 -6.19
CA ALA A 245 -6.84 32.29 -6.74
C ALA A 245 -8.16 32.51 -7.50
N THR A 246 -8.52 31.56 -8.37
CA THR A 246 -9.72 31.60 -9.22
C THR A 246 -10.53 30.32 -9.06
N ALA A 247 -11.81 30.43 -8.73
CA ALA A 247 -12.69 29.27 -8.55
C ALA A 247 -12.73 28.40 -9.83
N GLY A 248 -12.63 27.08 -9.66
CA GLY A 248 -12.69 26.13 -10.77
C GLY A 248 -11.46 26.07 -11.68
N THR A 249 -10.37 26.77 -11.34
CA THR A 249 -9.12 26.65 -12.08
C THR A 249 -7.93 26.54 -11.14
N ILE A 250 -6.92 25.82 -11.60
CA ILE A 250 -5.62 25.75 -10.94
C ILE A 250 -4.51 26.07 -11.93
N THR A 251 -3.52 26.82 -11.47
CA THR A 251 -2.34 27.20 -12.26
C THR A 251 -1.11 26.40 -11.86
N ALA A 252 -0.13 26.31 -12.76
CA ALA A 252 1.13 25.64 -12.49
C ALA A 252 1.92 26.33 -11.35
N ASP A 253 1.81 27.65 -11.23
CA ASP A 253 2.47 28.43 -10.18
C ASP A 253 1.87 28.10 -8.79
N GLU A 254 0.54 27.97 -8.68
CA GLU A 254 -0.12 27.58 -7.42
C GLU A 254 0.32 26.17 -6.95
N LEU A 255 0.54 25.23 -7.88
CA LEU A 255 1.06 23.90 -7.54
C LEU A 255 2.49 23.96 -7.01
N VAL A 256 3.31 24.83 -7.60
CA VAL A 256 4.67 25.09 -7.14
C VAL A 256 4.63 25.71 -5.74
N ASP A 257 3.72 26.65 -5.48
CA ASP A 257 3.54 27.25 -4.16
C ASP A 257 3.13 26.22 -3.10
N ILE A 258 2.20 25.30 -3.42
CA ILE A 258 1.85 24.19 -2.53
C ILE A 258 3.07 23.32 -2.20
N TYR A 259 3.85 22.99 -3.23
CA TYR A 259 5.05 22.19 -3.08
C TYR A 259 6.10 22.87 -2.17
N TYR A 260 6.30 24.18 -2.36
CA TYR A 260 7.32 24.92 -1.63
C TYR A 260 6.92 25.34 -0.23
N THR A 261 5.62 25.42 0.06
CA THR A 261 5.12 25.74 1.40
C THR A 261 5.39 24.60 2.39
N LEU A 262 5.37 23.35 1.93
CA LEU A 262 5.70 22.21 2.79
C LEU A 262 7.20 22.17 3.12
N PRO A 263 7.59 22.05 4.41
CA PRO A 263 9.00 21.92 4.81
C PRO A 263 9.70 20.73 4.14
N ILE A 264 11.00 20.90 3.85
CA ILE A 264 11.82 19.88 3.16
C ILE A 264 11.79 18.50 3.85
N GLN A 265 11.63 18.48 5.17
CA GLN A 265 11.59 17.26 5.99
C GLN A 265 10.38 16.36 5.67
N TYR A 266 9.27 16.97 5.25
CA TYR A 266 8.02 16.25 4.90
C TYR A 266 7.91 16.07 3.39
N ARG A 267 8.51 16.95 2.60
CA ARG A 267 8.52 16.89 1.14
C ARG A 267 9.14 15.63 0.57
N ASN A 268 10.07 14.97 1.27
CA ASN A 268 10.71 13.77 0.75
C ASN A 268 9.71 12.64 0.50
N ASN A 269 8.79 12.42 1.44
CA ASN A 269 7.77 11.36 1.38
C ASN A 269 6.36 11.93 1.12
N ALA A 270 6.27 13.14 0.59
CA ALA A 270 4.98 13.76 0.33
C ALA A 270 4.28 13.14 -0.86
N THR A 271 2.96 12.98 -0.74
CA THR A 271 2.07 12.44 -1.76
C THR A 271 0.96 13.43 -2.04
N TRP A 272 0.60 13.59 -3.32
CA TRP A 272 -0.55 14.37 -3.73
C TRP A 272 -1.82 13.53 -3.64
N VAL A 273 -2.88 14.07 -3.06
CA VAL A 273 -4.22 13.47 -3.06
C VAL A 273 -5.18 14.44 -3.72
N ILE A 274 -5.78 14.03 -4.84
CA ILE A 274 -6.62 14.89 -5.69
C ILE A 274 -7.86 14.12 -6.18
N SER A 275 -8.88 14.84 -6.63
CA SER A 275 -10.04 14.25 -7.30
C SER A 275 -9.76 13.95 -8.79
N ASP A 276 -10.55 13.08 -9.42
CA ASP A 276 -10.43 12.77 -10.85
C ASP A 276 -10.66 14.01 -11.74
N SER A 277 -11.60 14.88 -11.37
CA SER A 277 -11.85 16.13 -12.09
C SER A 277 -10.63 17.05 -12.07
N THR A 278 -9.95 17.14 -10.92
CA THR A 278 -8.71 17.89 -10.74
C THR A 278 -7.58 17.26 -11.54
N ALA A 279 -7.45 15.93 -11.52
CA ALA A 279 -6.45 15.21 -12.32
C ALA A 279 -6.62 15.49 -13.82
N ARG A 280 -7.85 15.53 -14.31
CA ARG A 280 -8.19 15.89 -15.70
C ARG A 280 -7.76 17.31 -16.04
N GLU A 281 -7.92 18.28 -15.14
CA GLU A 281 -7.43 19.65 -15.37
C GLU A 281 -5.91 19.71 -15.38
N LEU A 282 -5.26 19.09 -14.40
CA LEU A 282 -3.80 19.00 -14.30
C LEU A 282 -3.16 18.33 -15.51
N SER A 283 -3.83 17.33 -16.12
CA SER A 283 -3.37 16.68 -17.34
C SER A 283 -3.32 17.60 -18.57
N LYS A 284 -4.12 18.68 -18.56
CA LYS A 284 -4.17 19.67 -19.65
C LYS A 284 -3.18 20.82 -19.44
N LEU A 285 -2.65 20.96 -18.23
CA LEU A 285 -1.71 22.03 -17.90
C LEU A 285 -0.29 21.67 -18.32
N THR A 286 0.36 22.62 -18.97
CA THR A 286 1.78 22.57 -19.30
C THR A 286 2.50 23.70 -18.57
N TYR A 287 3.71 23.42 -18.10
CA TYR A 287 4.64 24.45 -17.67
C TYR A 287 5.08 25.32 -18.86
N ASN A 288 5.72 26.46 -18.56
CA ASN A 288 6.19 27.41 -19.56
C ASN A 288 7.25 26.83 -20.53
N ASP A 289 7.90 25.73 -20.15
CA ASP A 289 8.86 24.97 -20.95
C ASP A 289 8.19 23.91 -21.85
N GLY A 290 6.85 23.81 -21.83
CA GLY A 290 6.08 22.80 -22.56
C GLY A 290 6.00 21.44 -21.88
N THR A 291 6.58 21.29 -20.69
CA THR A 291 6.53 20.05 -19.91
C THR A 291 5.13 19.88 -19.30
N PRO A 292 4.49 18.69 -19.39
CA PRO A 292 3.20 18.46 -18.74
C PRO A 292 3.34 18.49 -17.22
N VAL A 293 2.35 19.08 -16.54
CA VAL A 293 2.34 19.17 -15.07
C VAL A 293 2.12 17.80 -14.43
N LEU A 294 1.20 17.02 -14.99
CA LEU A 294 0.95 15.65 -14.60
C LEU A 294 1.71 14.71 -15.54
N PHE A 295 2.74 14.05 -15.02
CA PHE A 295 3.41 12.97 -15.74
C PHE A 295 2.65 11.67 -15.51
N THR A 296 1.96 11.18 -16.54
CA THR A 296 1.50 9.79 -16.59
C THR A 296 2.64 8.93 -17.13
N GLY A 297 3.01 7.88 -16.40
CA GLY A 297 4.14 7.02 -16.78
C GLY A 297 3.93 6.35 -18.15
N TYR A 298 5.04 5.97 -18.80
CA TYR A 298 5.10 5.37 -20.14
C TYR A 298 4.35 4.01 -20.29
N ASN A 299 3.82 3.44 -19.20
CA ASN A 299 3.21 2.11 -19.16
C ASN A 299 1.67 2.09 -19.33
N ASN A 300 1.07 3.03 -20.06
CA ASN A 300 -0.36 2.98 -20.46
C ASN A 300 -1.35 2.63 -19.32
N ALA A 301 -1.06 3.02 -18.07
CA ALA A 301 -2.06 3.09 -17.02
C ALA A 301 -2.65 4.50 -17.09
N PRO A 302 -3.91 4.68 -17.54
CA PRO A 302 -4.46 6.00 -17.83
C PRO A 302 -4.43 6.92 -16.61
N VAL A 303 -4.57 6.34 -15.41
CA VAL A 303 -4.53 7.00 -14.12
C VAL A 303 -4.22 5.91 -13.08
N GLY A 304 -3.17 6.06 -12.28
CA GLY A 304 -2.84 5.13 -11.20
C GLY A 304 -1.34 5.03 -10.92
N GLN A 305 -0.98 4.74 -9.65
CA GLN A 305 0.29 4.54 -8.90
C GLN A 305 1.64 5.09 -9.42
N ASN A 306 1.77 5.35 -10.72
CA ASN A 306 2.93 5.90 -11.43
C ASN A 306 2.69 7.33 -11.95
N SER A 307 1.56 7.96 -11.64
CA SER A 307 1.35 9.38 -11.93
C SER A 307 2.17 10.23 -10.97
N THR A 308 2.93 11.20 -11.50
CA THR A 308 3.75 12.09 -10.68
C THR A 308 3.54 13.56 -11.02
N ILE A 309 3.51 14.39 -9.99
CA ILE A 309 3.52 15.87 -10.08
C ILE A 309 4.77 16.34 -9.33
N LEU A 310 5.63 17.11 -9.99
CA LEU A 310 6.90 17.61 -9.42
C LEU A 310 7.77 16.48 -8.81
N GLY A 311 7.75 15.29 -9.42
CA GLY A 311 8.50 14.12 -8.96
C GLY A 311 7.94 13.46 -7.69
N LYS A 312 6.69 13.76 -7.31
CA LYS A 312 5.99 13.13 -6.18
C LYS A 312 4.78 12.33 -6.65
N PRO A 313 4.47 11.20 -5.99
CA PRO A 313 3.36 10.34 -6.38
C PRO A 313 2.01 11.05 -6.22
N VAL A 314 1.06 10.70 -7.08
CA VAL A 314 -0.32 11.20 -7.06
C VAL A 314 -1.27 10.05 -6.81
N ILE A 315 -2.14 10.25 -5.83
CA ILE A 315 -3.26 9.37 -5.49
C ILE A 315 -4.54 10.10 -5.91
N ILE A 316 -5.35 9.42 -6.70
CA ILE A 316 -6.64 9.93 -7.13
C ILE A 316 -7.72 9.23 -6.32
N ASN A 317 -8.64 10.04 -5.78
CA ASN A 317 -9.69 9.58 -4.90
C ASN A 317 -10.95 10.43 -5.13
N ASP A 318 -12.08 9.77 -5.33
CA ASP A 318 -13.34 10.40 -5.70
C ASP A 318 -14.01 11.17 -4.55
N TYR A 319 -13.62 10.91 -3.30
CA TYR A 319 -14.17 11.57 -2.12
C TYR A 319 -13.52 12.94 -1.83
N VAL A 320 -12.46 13.31 -2.56
CA VAL A 320 -11.85 14.64 -2.48
C VAL A 320 -12.73 15.66 -3.19
N ALA A 321 -12.92 16.84 -2.59
CA ALA A 321 -13.73 17.90 -3.20
C ALA A 321 -13.18 18.32 -4.56
N ASN A 322 -14.07 18.65 -5.49
CA ASN A 322 -13.67 19.17 -6.79
C ASN A 322 -13.21 20.64 -6.70
N LEU A 323 -12.45 21.13 -7.69
CA LEU A 323 -11.98 22.53 -7.73
C LEU A 323 -13.11 23.58 -7.77
N ASP A 324 -14.32 23.17 -8.16
CA ASP A 324 -15.54 24.00 -8.20
C ASP A 324 -16.37 23.93 -6.90
N GLU A 325 -16.08 22.99 -6.02
CA GLU A 325 -16.81 22.75 -4.77
C GLU A 325 -16.18 23.50 -3.61
N GLU A 326 -16.94 23.75 -2.55
CA GLU A 326 -16.39 24.32 -1.32
C GLU A 326 -15.71 23.23 -0.49
N GLY A 327 -14.40 23.37 -0.24
CA GLY A 327 -13.64 22.40 0.55
C GLY A 327 -12.13 22.47 0.31
N ALA A 328 -11.50 21.32 0.33
CA ALA A 328 -10.10 21.14 -0.06
C ALA A 328 -10.01 20.31 -1.33
N GLY A 329 -9.55 20.95 -2.41
CA GLY A 329 -9.45 20.30 -3.72
C GLY A 329 -8.15 19.50 -3.90
N ILE A 330 -7.11 19.84 -3.14
CA ILE A 330 -5.81 19.17 -3.19
C ILE A 330 -5.23 19.06 -1.80
N PHE A 331 -4.73 17.87 -1.47
CA PHE A 331 -3.89 17.64 -0.30
C PHE A 331 -2.48 17.28 -0.76
N PHE A 332 -1.48 17.85 -0.10
CA PHE A 332 -0.07 17.54 -0.35
C PHE A 332 0.69 17.41 0.96
N GLY A 333 1.19 16.22 1.27
CA GLY A 333 1.88 16.01 2.53
C GLY A 333 2.35 14.59 2.76
N ASP A 334 3.08 14.41 3.86
CA ASP A 334 3.52 13.10 4.30
C ASP A 334 2.37 12.38 5.03
N LEU A 335 1.63 11.56 4.29
CA LEU A 335 0.46 10.80 4.78
C LEU A 335 0.82 9.86 5.94
N THR A 336 2.09 9.45 6.06
CA THR A 336 2.53 8.56 7.15
C THR A 336 2.71 9.29 8.48
N LYS A 337 2.92 10.60 8.42
CA LYS A 337 3.12 11.47 9.60
C LYS A 337 1.96 12.38 9.90
N SER A 338 1.06 12.61 8.93
CA SER A 338 -0.12 13.44 9.13
C SER A 338 -1.27 12.65 9.73
N LEU A 339 -1.51 11.42 9.27
CA LEU A 339 -2.64 10.59 9.66
C LEU A 339 -2.16 9.22 10.14
N VAL A 340 -2.85 8.70 11.16
CA VAL A 340 -2.69 7.31 11.59
C VAL A 340 -4.03 6.62 11.43
N VAL A 341 -4.02 5.53 10.65
CA VAL A 341 -5.15 4.61 10.58
C VAL A 341 -4.92 3.50 11.59
N ALA A 342 -5.85 3.35 12.50
CA ALA A 342 -5.68 2.53 13.68
C ALA A 342 -6.75 1.43 13.71
N PRO A 343 -6.57 0.32 12.95
CA PRO A 343 -7.50 -0.80 12.99
C PRO A 343 -7.35 -1.58 14.30
N ARG A 344 -8.49 -1.95 14.90
CA ARG A 344 -8.57 -2.79 16.10
C ARG A 344 -9.16 -4.13 15.71
N LYS A 345 -8.33 -5.18 15.82
CA LYS A 345 -8.60 -6.56 15.34
C LYS A 345 -8.68 -6.64 13.81
N ALA A 346 -8.32 -7.81 13.29
CA ALA A 346 -8.43 -8.10 11.85
C ALA A 346 -9.89 -8.05 11.38
N PHE A 347 -10.07 -7.80 10.09
CA PHE A 347 -11.36 -7.81 9.42
C PHE A 347 -12.10 -9.13 9.72
N THR A 348 -13.32 -9.07 10.24
CA THR A 348 -14.08 -10.25 10.64
C THR A 348 -15.24 -10.47 9.69
N ILE A 349 -15.33 -11.65 9.08
CA ILE A 349 -16.48 -12.12 8.31
C ILE A 349 -17.13 -13.27 9.07
N LYS A 350 -18.46 -13.23 9.21
CA LYS A 350 -19.25 -14.31 9.79
C LYS A 350 -20.39 -14.64 8.84
N ARG A 351 -20.50 -15.90 8.45
CA ARG A 351 -21.70 -16.44 7.80
C ARG A 351 -22.67 -16.93 8.89
N SER A 352 -23.96 -16.87 8.63
CA SER A 352 -25.00 -17.43 9.49
C SER A 352 -26.15 -17.91 8.63
N ASP A 353 -26.39 -19.22 8.66
CA ASP A 353 -27.51 -19.85 7.97
C ASP A 353 -28.78 -19.82 8.84
N GLU A 354 -28.63 -19.70 10.17
CA GLU A 354 -29.76 -19.60 11.10
C GLU A 354 -30.56 -18.29 10.98
N TYR A 355 -29.94 -17.21 10.48
CA TYR A 355 -30.59 -15.91 10.39
C TYR A 355 -31.81 -15.93 9.45
N GLY A 356 -31.74 -16.70 8.38
CA GLY A 356 -32.82 -16.82 7.40
C GLY A 356 -33.46 -18.20 7.34
N PHE A 357 -33.44 -18.95 8.44
CA PHE A 357 -34.05 -20.29 8.53
C PHE A 357 -35.54 -20.34 8.16
N ILE A 358 -36.25 -19.20 8.22
CA ILE A 358 -37.68 -19.11 7.87
C ILE A 358 -37.87 -18.81 6.37
N ASP A 359 -36.92 -18.11 5.75
CA ASP A 359 -37.05 -17.52 4.41
C ASP A 359 -35.99 -18.08 3.43
N ASP A 360 -35.34 -19.21 3.77
CA ASP A 360 -34.25 -19.85 3.03
C ASP A 360 -33.17 -18.84 2.57
N SER A 361 -32.73 -18.01 3.51
CA SER A 361 -31.70 -16.99 3.27
C SER A 361 -30.47 -17.15 4.17
N ILE A 362 -29.31 -16.92 3.59
CA ILE A 362 -28.02 -16.96 4.26
C ILE A 362 -27.56 -15.52 4.49
N ALA A 363 -27.05 -15.23 5.69
CA ALA A 363 -26.53 -13.92 6.05
C ALA A 363 -25.00 -13.94 6.20
N ILE A 364 -24.32 -12.98 5.56
CA ILE A 364 -22.91 -12.69 5.78
C ILE A 364 -22.78 -11.34 6.47
N LYS A 365 -22.20 -11.35 7.65
CA LYS A 365 -21.86 -10.17 8.44
C LYS A 365 -20.36 -9.93 8.36
N ALA A 366 -19.97 -8.80 7.79
CA ALA A 366 -18.58 -8.34 7.85
C ALA A 366 -18.47 -7.12 8.76
N ASN A 367 -17.50 -7.13 9.66
CA ASN A 367 -17.27 -6.00 10.54
C ASN A 367 -15.78 -5.79 10.83
N VAL A 368 -15.43 -4.53 10.99
CA VAL A 368 -14.11 -4.06 11.39
C VAL A 368 -14.28 -3.00 12.48
N ARG A 369 -13.25 -2.84 13.31
CA ARG A 369 -13.17 -1.68 14.18
C ARG A 369 -11.98 -0.85 13.78
N LEU A 370 -12.17 0.44 13.58
CA LEU A 370 -11.11 1.35 13.18
C LEU A 370 -11.34 2.73 13.75
N ASP A 371 -10.27 3.47 13.89
CA ASP A 371 -10.28 4.91 14.13
C ASP A 371 -9.18 5.55 13.28
N ILE A 372 -9.38 6.81 12.92
CA ILE A 372 -8.44 7.61 12.15
C ILE A 372 -8.26 8.91 12.90
N LYS A 373 -7.00 9.25 13.18
CA LYS A 373 -6.64 10.46 13.91
C LYS A 373 -5.57 11.25 13.21
N LYS A 374 -5.70 12.58 13.29
CA LYS A 374 -4.65 13.50 12.87
C LYS A 374 -3.52 13.48 13.90
N THR A 375 -2.29 13.43 13.42
CA THR A 375 -1.09 13.36 14.27
C THR A 375 -0.25 14.62 14.16
N LEU A 376 0.08 15.05 12.94
CA LEU A 376 0.87 16.27 12.73
C LEU A 376 0.30 17.12 11.59
N GLY A 377 -0.19 18.33 11.91
CA GLY A 377 -0.69 19.27 10.90
C GLY A 377 0.41 19.88 10.03
N GLU A 378 1.60 20.12 10.58
CA GLU A 378 2.74 20.70 9.82
C GLU A 378 3.22 19.82 8.65
N ALA A 379 2.86 18.53 8.66
CA ALA A 379 3.21 17.58 7.61
C ALA A 379 2.27 17.63 6.40
N MET A 380 1.24 18.50 6.43
CA MET A 380 0.23 18.61 5.40
C MET A 380 0.08 20.05 4.89
N ALA A 381 0.01 20.18 3.57
CA ALA A 381 -0.42 21.37 2.87
C ALA A 381 -1.78 21.10 2.21
N VAL A 382 -2.69 22.06 2.34
CA VAL A 382 -4.07 21.97 1.86
C VAL A 382 -4.33 23.11 0.89
N TYR A 383 -4.85 22.79 -0.29
CA TYR A 383 -5.36 23.77 -1.23
C TYR A 383 -6.86 23.94 -1.02
N LYS A 384 -7.26 25.07 -0.45
CA LYS A 384 -8.66 25.39 -0.17
C LYS A 384 -9.29 25.98 -1.42
N THR A 385 -10.33 25.34 -1.91
CA THR A 385 -11.08 25.79 -3.07
C THR A 385 -11.97 26.96 -2.70
N LYS A 386 -12.15 27.88 -3.64
CA LYS A 386 -13.13 28.96 -3.51
C LYS A 386 -14.44 28.49 -4.12
N SER A 387 -15.51 28.58 -3.34
CA SER A 387 -16.86 28.36 -3.87
C SER A 387 -17.10 29.31 -5.05
N ALA A 388 -17.44 28.75 -6.21
CA ALA A 388 -17.95 29.53 -7.32
C ALA A 388 -19.29 30.11 -6.87
N VAL A 389 -19.29 31.36 -6.37
CA VAL A 389 -20.51 32.08 -6.01
C VAL A 389 -21.47 31.90 -7.17
N ALA A 390 -22.59 31.21 -6.90
CA ALA A 390 -23.69 31.05 -7.84
C ALA A 390 -23.94 32.43 -8.45
N LYS A 391 -23.59 32.58 -9.73
CA LYS A 391 -23.85 33.79 -10.51
C LYS A 391 -25.36 33.81 -10.72
N ALA A 392 -26.08 34.20 -9.67
CA ALA A 392 -27.51 34.37 -9.66
C ALA A 392 -27.82 35.49 -10.65
N ARG A 393 -28.11 35.08 -11.90
CA ARG A 393 -29.11 35.65 -12.80
C ARG A 393 -29.33 37.16 -12.62
N LYS A 394 -28.34 37.96 -12.98
CA LYS A 394 -28.58 39.36 -13.40
C LYS A 394 -28.89 39.37 -14.88
N THR A 395 -30.13 39.04 -15.25
CA THR A 395 -30.72 39.42 -16.54
C THR A 395 -32.23 39.22 -16.51
N ALA A 396 -32.92 40.29 -16.93
CA ALA A 396 -34.36 40.51 -17.11
C ALA A 396 -35.18 40.76 -15.84
#